data_AF-A0A845A561-F1
#
_entry.id   AF-A0A845A561-F1
#
_cell.length_a   1.000
_cell.length_b   1.000
_cell.length_c   1.000
_cell.angle_alpha   90.00
_cell.angle_beta   90.00
_cell.angle_gamma   90.00
#
_symmetry.space_group_name_H-M   'P 1'
#
loop_
_entity.id
_entity.type
_entity.pdbx_description
1 polymer ?
#
loop_
_entity_poly.entity_id
_entity_poly.type
_entity_poly.pdbx_seq_one_letter_code
_entity_poly.pdbx_strand_id
1 'polypeptide(L)'
;MSKFYVPARVNKAVADKGRWFTVEDEAGIVYGEFKLKFIDQLSQKTARDKKRIYAEKRINNDKENDNTKRAAASLAYISMIDWKLPTDPNDKKAVSPAFTPDDAYEYLQMEEAHIVMIYLADYASNNVYYQEDEDDAGEEETVRKN
;
A
#
# COMPACT_ATOMS: atom_id res chain seq x y z
N MET A 1 13.67 -37.49 -4.99
CA MET A 1 14.02 -36.44 -4.02
C MET A 1 13.00 -35.32 -4.17
N SER A 2 12.14 -35.12 -3.15
CA SER A 2 11.22 -33.98 -3.12
C SER A 2 12.06 -32.70 -3.12
N LYS A 3 11.90 -31.86 -4.14
CA LYS A 3 12.47 -30.50 -4.12
C LYS A 3 11.67 -29.74 -3.06
N PHE A 4 12.20 -29.64 -1.85
CA PHE A 4 11.64 -28.75 -0.84
C PHE A 4 11.64 -27.33 -1.43
N TYR A 5 10.44 -26.82 -1.73
CA TYR A 5 10.27 -25.44 -2.13
C TYR A 5 10.52 -24.58 -0.89
N VAL A 6 11.62 -23.85 -0.91
CA VAL A 6 11.87 -22.79 0.08
C VAL A 6 11.24 -21.52 -0.51
N PRO A 7 10.18 -20.96 0.11
CA PRO A 7 9.56 -19.75 -0.38
C PRO A 7 10.59 -18.62 -0.45
N ALA A 8 10.51 -17.82 -1.49
CA ALA A 8 11.35 -16.64 -1.64
C ALA A 8 11.10 -15.66 -0.48
N ARG A 9 12.19 -15.09 0.05
CA ARG A 9 12.17 -14.25 1.25
C ARG A 9 11.97 -12.79 0.85
N VAL A 10 11.24 -12.06 1.68
CA VAL A 10 11.11 -10.60 1.56
C VAL A 10 12.47 -9.95 1.78
N ASN A 11 12.87 -9.06 0.87
CA ASN A 11 14.00 -8.17 1.10
C ASN A 11 13.56 -7.05 2.05
N LYS A 12 14.24 -6.95 3.19
CA LYS A 12 13.89 -6.00 4.25
C LYS A 12 14.02 -4.54 3.81
N ALA A 13 15.05 -4.20 3.03
CA ALA A 13 15.27 -2.83 2.57
C ALA A 13 14.16 -2.37 1.61
N VAL A 14 13.76 -3.23 0.66
CA VAL A 14 12.65 -2.96 -0.26
C VAL A 14 11.32 -2.88 0.50
N ALA A 15 11.10 -3.82 1.42
CA ALA A 15 9.91 -3.82 2.28
C ALA A 15 9.80 -2.53 3.11
N ASP A 16 10.89 -2.02 3.69
CA ASP A 16 10.86 -0.81 4.52
C ASP A 16 10.79 0.49 3.69
N LYS A 17 11.48 0.56 2.53
CA LYS A 17 11.44 1.71 1.59
C LYS A 17 10.07 1.85 0.90
N GLY A 18 9.41 0.72 0.69
CA GLY A 18 8.17 0.59 -0.04
C GLY A 18 8.32 0.69 -1.55
N ARG A 19 7.33 0.16 -2.27
CA ARG A 19 7.25 0.10 -3.74
C ARG A 19 6.02 0.85 -4.24
N TRP A 20 6.14 1.50 -5.39
CA TRP A 20 5.02 2.12 -6.08
C TRP A 20 4.24 1.07 -6.87
N PHE A 21 2.91 1.12 -6.75
CA PHE A 21 1.98 0.29 -7.49
C PHE A 21 0.95 1.17 -8.18
N THR A 22 0.75 0.95 -9.47
CA THR A 22 -0.36 1.56 -10.21
C THR A 22 -1.58 0.66 -10.04
N VAL A 23 -2.70 1.25 -9.63
CA VAL A 23 -3.98 0.54 -9.53
C VAL A 23 -4.82 0.91 -10.74
N GLU A 24 -5.13 -0.08 -11.56
CA GLU A 24 -6.01 0.02 -12.71
C GLU A 24 -7.00 -1.16 -12.73
N ASP A 25 -8.22 -0.95 -13.23
CA ASP A 25 -9.17 -2.04 -13.45
C ASP A 25 -8.94 -2.76 -14.79
N GLU A 26 -9.71 -3.83 -15.03
CA GLU A 26 -9.66 -4.60 -16.27
C GLU A 26 -10.07 -3.78 -17.51
N ALA A 27 -10.74 -2.64 -17.33
CA ALA A 27 -11.12 -1.72 -18.39
C ALA A 27 -10.02 -0.67 -18.68
N GLY A 28 -8.91 -0.68 -17.93
CA GLY A 28 -7.81 0.27 -18.07
C GLY A 28 -8.05 1.62 -17.39
N ILE A 29 -9.04 1.72 -16.50
CA ILE A 29 -9.27 2.92 -15.69
C ILE A 29 -8.25 2.96 -14.57
N VAL A 30 -7.40 3.99 -14.58
CA VAL A 30 -6.36 4.21 -13.56
C VAL A 30 -6.95 4.94 -12.36
N TYR A 31 -6.87 4.33 -11.19
CA TYR A 31 -7.33 4.88 -9.91
C TYR A 31 -6.25 5.64 -9.14
N GLY A 32 -4.99 5.47 -9.53
CA GLY A 32 -3.84 6.18 -8.97
C GLY A 32 -2.62 5.30 -8.78
N GLU A 33 -1.54 5.94 -8.34
CA GLU A 33 -0.32 5.26 -7.90
C GLU A 33 -0.23 5.32 -6.38
N PHE A 34 0.14 4.21 -5.74
CA PHE A 34 0.22 4.12 -4.29
C PHE A 34 1.55 3.51 -3.88
N LYS A 35 2.23 4.15 -2.92
CA LYS A 35 3.48 3.64 -2.37
C LYS A 35 3.19 2.83 -1.13
N LEU A 36 3.51 1.54 -1.17
CA LEU A 36 3.21 0.59 -0.10
C LEU A 36 4.49 -0.03 0.45
N LYS A 37 4.56 -0.21 1.78
CA LYS A 37 5.47 -1.18 2.40
C LYS A 37 4.78 -2.51 2.64
N PHE A 38 5.60 -3.56 2.67
CA PHE A 38 5.16 -4.90 2.98
C PHE A 38 4.57 -5.00 4.39
N ILE A 39 3.44 -5.68 4.51
CA ILE A 39 2.82 -6.09 5.76
C ILE A 39 2.94 -7.59 5.91
N ASP A 40 3.77 -8.01 6.87
CA ASP A 40 3.72 -9.37 7.38
C ASP A 40 2.46 -9.55 8.25
N GLN A 41 1.47 -10.25 7.72
CA GLN A 41 0.20 -10.53 8.39
C GLN A 41 0.36 -11.44 9.62
N LEU A 42 1.44 -12.22 9.68
CA LEU A 42 1.74 -13.17 10.76
C LEU A 42 2.63 -12.55 11.85
N SER A 43 3.19 -11.36 11.60
CA SER A 43 4.05 -10.67 12.55
C SER A 43 3.29 -10.21 13.79
N GLN A 44 3.83 -10.52 14.97
CA GLN A 44 3.34 -10.01 16.25
C GLN A 44 3.38 -8.48 16.34
N LYS A 45 4.32 -7.84 15.63
CA LYS A 45 4.38 -6.38 15.57
C LYS A 45 3.15 -5.84 14.83
N THR A 46 2.87 -6.35 13.64
CA THR A 46 1.69 -5.98 12.84
C THR A 46 0.40 -6.19 13.63
N ALA A 47 0.26 -7.33 14.31
CA ALA A 47 -0.92 -7.61 15.13
C ALA A 47 -1.11 -6.58 16.26
N ARG A 48 -0.03 -6.17 16.94
CA ARG A 48 -0.07 -5.14 17.98
C ARG A 48 -0.42 -3.76 17.42
N ASP A 49 0.19 -3.39 16.30
CA ASP A 49 -0.06 -2.10 15.65
C ASP A 49 -1.54 -1.99 15.21
N LYS A 50 -2.08 -3.03 14.56
CA LYS A 50 -3.51 -3.11 14.21
C LYS A 50 -4.41 -2.92 15.43
N LYS A 51 -4.13 -3.64 16.52
CA LYS A 51 -4.92 -3.54 17.76
C LYS A 51 -4.92 -2.11 18.32
N ARG A 52 -3.77 -1.42 18.29
CA ARG A 52 -3.66 -0.02 18.75
C ARG A 52 -4.49 0.91 17.86
N ILE A 53 -4.31 0.82 16.55
CA ILE A 53 -5.01 1.69 15.58
C ILE A 53 -6.53 1.49 15.66
N TYR A 54 -7.00 0.25 15.74
CA TYR A 54 -8.43 -0.03 15.82
C TYR A 54 -9.05 0.52 17.11
N ALA A 55 -8.31 0.48 18.22
CA ALA A 55 -8.75 1.09 19.47
C ALA A 55 -8.82 2.63 19.36
N GLU A 56 -7.79 3.26 18.77
CA GLU A 56 -7.74 4.71 18.54
C GLU A 56 -8.89 5.20 17.64
N LYS A 57 -9.17 4.46 16.56
CA LYS A 57 -10.27 4.74 15.62
C LYS A 57 -11.63 4.22 16.08
N ARG A 58 -11.72 3.61 17.28
CA ARG A 58 -12.95 3.06 17.88
C ARG A 58 -13.68 2.05 16.99
N ILE A 59 -12.92 1.21 16.30
CA ILE A 59 -13.43 0.16 15.41
C ILE A 59 -13.77 -1.08 16.25
N ASN A 60 -15.01 -1.57 16.18
CA ASN A 60 -15.45 -2.74 16.95
C ASN A 60 -15.14 -4.03 16.17
N ASN A 61 -14.81 -5.11 16.89
CA ASN A 61 -14.53 -6.42 16.30
C ASN A 61 -15.77 -7.19 15.82
N ASP A 62 -16.94 -6.86 16.38
CA ASP A 62 -18.15 -7.69 16.24
C ASP A 62 -19.14 -7.17 15.19
N LYS A 63 -18.80 -6.09 14.47
CA LYS A 63 -19.66 -5.49 13.45
C LYS A 63 -19.12 -5.72 12.04
N GLU A 64 -20.00 -6.12 11.13
CA GLU A 64 -19.63 -6.39 9.72
C GLU A 64 -19.16 -5.12 8.99
N ASN A 65 -19.80 -3.97 9.23
CA ASN A 65 -19.38 -2.69 8.67
C ASN A 65 -17.99 -2.23 9.14
N ASP A 66 -17.49 -2.80 10.24
CA ASP A 66 -16.18 -2.49 10.76
C ASP A 66 -15.07 -3.32 10.09
N ASN A 67 -15.42 -4.32 9.27
CA ASN A 67 -14.43 -5.05 8.46
C ASN A 67 -13.74 -4.13 7.44
N THR A 68 -14.51 -3.33 6.69
CA THR A 68 -13.98 -2.33 5.75
C THR A 68 -13.12 -1.32 6.47
N LYS A 69 -13.57 -0.82 7.63
CA LYS A 69 -12.78 0.12 8.45
C LYS A 69 -11.46 -0.49 8.92
N ARG A 70 -11.44 -1.76 9.32
CA ARG A 70 -10.20 -2.44 9.71
C ARG A 70 -9.23 -2.59 8.55
N ALA A 71 -9.73 -2.94 7.36
CA ALA A 71 -8.93 -3.04 6.16
C ALA A 71 -8.34 -1.67 5.77
N ALA A 72 -9.19 -0.64 5.67
CA ALA A 72 -8.78 0.74 5.40
C ALA A 72 -7.75 1.24 6.42
N ALA A 73 -8.00 1.04 7.73
CA ALA A 73 -7.09 1.47 8.77
C ALA A 73 -5.76 0.70 8.75
N SER A 74 -5.79 -0.60 8.45
CA SER A 74 -4.54 -1.37 8.29
C SER A 74 -3.71 -0.84 7.13
N LEU A 75 -4.34 -0.56 5.99
CA LEU A 75 -3.62 -0.07 4.83
C LEU A 75 -3.08 1.34 5.07
N ALA A 76 -3.93 2.28 5.44
CA ALA A 76 -3.56 3.69 5.57
C ALA A 76 -2.46 3.94 6.62
N TYR A 77 -2.51 3.26 7.77
CA TYR A 77 -1.59 3.51 8.88
C TYR A 77 -0.40 2.55 8.96
N ILE A 78 -0.51 1.36 8.34
CA ILE A 78 0.52 0.32 8.44
C ILE A 78 1.22 0.07 7.11
N SER A 79 0.58 0.20 5.95
CA SER A 79 1.22 -0.08 4.65
C SER A 79 1.54 1.17 3.85
N MET A 80 0.59 2.09 3.74
CA MET A 80 0.71 3.22 2.83
C MET A 80 1.75 4.23 3.32
N ILE A 81 2.60 4.66 2.39
CA ILE A 81 3.65 5.65 2.62
C ILE A 81 3.33 6.95 1.87
N ASP A 82 2.76 6.82 0.67
CA ASP A 82 2.46 7.95 -0.22
C ASP A 82 1.41 7.55 -1.27
N TRP A 83 0.85 8.53 -1.96
CA TRP A 83 -0.07 8.32 -3.09
C TRP A 83 0.08 9.40 -4.17
N LYS A 84 -0.42 9.09 -5.37
CA LYS A 84 -0.68 10.05 -6.44
C LYS A 84 -2.02 9.70 -7.03
N LEU A 85 -3.04 10.47 -6.65
CA LEU A 85 -4.37 10.29 -7.19
C LEU A 85 -4.50 10.95 -8.57
N PRO A 86 -5.26 10.36 -9.50
CA PRO A 86 -5.56 10.96 -10.79
C PRO A 86 -6.12 12.37 -10.59
N THR A 87 -5.57 13.32 -11.32
CA THR A 87 -6.12 14.68 -11.38
C THR A 87 -6.91 14.79 -12.69
N ASP A 88 -8.12 15.33 -12.64
CA ASP A 88 -8.87 15.59 -13.86
C ASP A 88 -8.08 16.62 -14.70
N PRO A 89 -7.62 16.26 -15.92
CA PRO A 89 -6.85 17.18 -16.75
C PRO A 89 -7.62 18.44 -17.15
N ASN A 90 -8.95 18.43 -17.04
CA ASN A 90 -9.81 19.59 -17.30
C ASN A 90 -9.99 20.48 -16.07
N ASP A 91 -9.74 19.97 -14.86
CA ASP A 91 -9.82 20.74 -13.63
C ASP A 91 -8.45 21.35 -13.30
N LYS A 92 -8.21 22.55 -13.86
CA LYS A 92 -6.99 23.33 -13.63
C LYS A 92 -6.74 23.72 -12.17
N LYS A 93 -7.69 23.46 -11.25
CA LYS A 93 -7.55 23.70 -9.81
C LYS A 93 -7.43 22.41 -8.99
N ALA A 94 -7.59 21.23 -9.62
CA ALA A 94 -7.43 19.96 -8.94
C ALA A 94 -5.95 19.74 -8.60
N VAL A 95 -5.61 20.02 -7.34
CA VAL A 95 -4.34 19.59 -6.76
C VAL A 95 -4.60 18.26 -6.09
N SER A 96 -3.82 17.23 -6.45
CA SER A 96 -3.89 15.94 -5.75
C SER A 96 -3.59 16.20 -4.27
N PRO A 97 -4.46 15.77 -3.33
CA PRO A 97 -4.24 16.02 -1.91
C PRO A 97 -2.92 15.39 -1.47
N ALA A 98 -2.15 16.13 -0.66
CA ALA A 98 -0.95 15.58 -0.06
C ALA A 98 -1.31 14.33 0.76
N PHE A 99 -0.45 13.32 0.73
CA PHE A 99 -0.70 12.09 1.48
C PHE A 99 -0.69 12.36 2.99
N THR A 100 -1.78 11.96 3.65
CA THR A 100 -1.80 11.71 5.09
C THR A 100 -2.50 10.37 5.38
N PRO A 101 -2.13 9.65 6.45
CA PRO A 101 -2.83 8.43 6.85
C PRO A 101 -4.31 8.65 7.19
N ASP A 102 -4.70 9.84 7.64
CA ASP A 102 -6.09 10.19 7.89
C ASP A 102 -6.87 10.32 6.58
N ASP A 103 -6.36 11.09 5.62
CA ASP A 103 -7.00 11.27 4.31
C ASP A 103 -7.09 9.93 3.55
N ALA A 104 -6.03 9.11 3.60
CA ALA A 104 -6.03 7.79 3.00
C ALA A 104 -7.06 6.86 3.65
N TYR A 105 -7.22 6.94 4.97
CA TYR A 105 -8.23 6.16 5.69
C TYR A 105 -9.65 6.58 5.32
N GLU A 106 -9.92 7.87 5.16
CA GLU A 106 -11.22 8.37 4.72
C GLU A 106 -11.52 7.96 3.28
N TYR A 107 -10.56 8.13 2.38
CA TYR A 107 -10.68 7.72 0.98
C TYR A 107 -11.01 6.23 0.84
N LEU A 108 -10.27 5.34 1.52
CA LEU A 108 -10.46 3.89 1.42
C LEU A 108 -11.78 3.37 2.03
N GLN A 109 -12.53 4.22 2.75
CA GLN A 109 -13.87 3.89 3.23
C GLN A 109 -14.98 4.27 2.24
N MET A 110 -14.66 5.04 1.20
CA MET A 110 -15.61 5.36 0.12
C MET A 110 -15.92 4.09 -0.68
N GLU A 111 -17.18 3.95 -1.11
CA GLU A 111 -17.64 2.75 -1.83
C GLU A 111 -16.88 2.60 -3.16
N GLU A 112 -16.60 3.73 -3.81
CA GLU A 112 -15.88 3.85 -5.07
C GLU A 112 -14.41 3.42 -4.95
N ALA A 113 -13.83 3.50 -3.75
CA ALA A 113 -12.44 3.13 -3.49
C ALA A 113 -12.27 1.67 -3.04
N HIS A 114 -13.36 0.89 -2.95
CA HIS A 114 -13.30 -0.50 -2.47
C HIS A 114 -12.41 -1.37 -3.36
N ILE A 115 -12.50 -1.19 -4.68
CA ILE A 115 -11.62 -1.90 -5.63
C ILE A 115 -10.15 -1.60 -5.36
N VAL A 116 -9.81 -0.32 -5.12
CA VAL A 116 -8.47 0.12 -4.76
C VAL A 116 -8.02 -0.57 -3.48
N MET A 117 -8.86 -0.58 -2.44
CA MET A 117 -8.54 -1.21 -1.17
C MET A 117 -8.18 -2.70 -1.32
N ILE A 118 -8.90 -3.43 -2.19
CA ILE A 118 -8.65 -4.86 -2.44
C ILE A 118 -7.27 -5.06 -3.08
N TYR A 119 -6.95 -4.29 -4.13
CA TYR A 119 -5.63 -4.39 -4.80
C TYR A 119 -4.49 -4.02 -3.85
N LEU A 120 -4.63 -2.93 -3.08
CA LEU A 120 -3.60 -2.52 -2.13
C LEU A 120 -3.38 -3.58 -1.03
N ALA A 121 -4.42 -4.29 -0.60
CA ALA A 121 -4.29 -5.38 0.37
C ALA A 121 -3.49 -6.57 -0.19
N ASP A 122 -3.71 -6.94 -1.46
CA ASP A 122 -2.91 -7.96 -2.14
C ASP A 122 -1.45 -7.50 -2.27
N TYR A 123 -1.22 -6.31 -2.82
CA TYR A 123 0.12 -5.76 -3.02
C TYR A 123 0.90 -5.61 -1.73
N ALA A 124 0.26 -5.20 -0.63
CA ALA A 124 0.93 -5.05 0.65
C ALA A 124 1.31 -6.39 1.30
N SER A 125 0.58 -7.48 1.02
CA SER A 125 0.76 -8.77 1.71
C SER A 125 1.47 -9.83 0.88
N ASN A 126 1.60 -9.62 -0.42
CA ASN A 126 2.27 -10.54 -1.32
C ASN A 126 3.79 -10.31 -1.31
N ASN A 127 4.55 -11.31 -0.85
CA ASN A 127 6.00 -11.22 -0.73
C ASN A 127 6.73 -11.13 -2.08
N VAL A 128 6.10 -11.53 -3.18
CA VAL A 128 6.70 -11.52 -4.52
C VAL A 128 7.08 -10.10 -4.93
N TYR A 129 6.26 -9.10 -4.59
CA TYR A 129 6.53 -7.71 -4.94
C TYR A 129 7.69 -7.06 -4.16
N TYR A 130 8.20 -7.73 -3.12
CA TYR A 130 9.27 -7.24 -2.24
C TYR A 130 10.47 -8.20 -2.17
N GLN A 131 10.60 -9.10 -3.14
CA GLN A 131 11.83 -9.81 -3.44
C GLN A 131 12.64 -8.87 -4.36
N GLU A 132 13.93 -8.65 -4.09
CA GLU A 132 14.79 -7.66 -4.78
C GLU A 132 14.45 -7.41 -6.27
N ASP A 133 14.43 -6.15 -6.69
CA ASP A 133 14.58 -5.86 -8.12
C ASP A 133 16.06 -6.13 -8.47
N GLU A 134 16.34 -7.08 -9.37
CA GLU A 134 17.67 -7.19 -9.99
C GLU A 134 18.05 -5.92 -10.79
N ASP A 135 17.12 -4.96 -10.97
CA ASP A 135 17.24 -3.83 -11.90
C ASP A 135 17.36 -2.43 -11.27
N ASP A 136 17.40 -2.27 -9.93
CA ASP A 136 17.60 -0.94 -9.30
C ASP A 136 19.09 -0.61 -9.06
N ALA A 137 19.98 -1.19 -9.88
CA ALA A 137 21.44 -1.02 -9.87
C ALA A 137 21.98 -0.16 -11.03
N GLY A 138 21.16 0.72 -11.60
CA GLY A 138 21.59 1.54 -12.74
C GLY A 138 20.80 2.81 -12.91
N GLU A 139 21.15 3.85 -12.15
CA GLU A 139 21.22 5.26 -12.60
C GLU A 139 21.75 6.15 -11.44
N GLU A 140 22.98 5.86 -10.97
CA GLU A 140 23.84 6.95 -10.49
C GLU A 140 24.46 7.62 -11.72
N GLU A 141 23.69 8.49 -12.39
CA GLU A 141 24.28 9.43 -13.34
C GLU A 141 25.07 10.47 -12.54
N THR A 142 26.34 10.14 -12.31
CA THR A 142 27.36 11.07 -11.88
C THR A 142 27.48 12.20 -12.91
N VAL A 143 26.73 13.30 -12.70
CA VAL A 143 27.01 14.57 -13.38
C VAL A 143 28.33 15.10 -12.83
N ARG A 144 29.41 14.65 -13.48
CA ARG A 144 30.73 15.24 -13.35
C ARG A 144 30.68 16.67 -13.88
N LYS A 145 31.14 17.58 -13.02
CA LYS A 145 31.55 18.94 -13.35
C LYS A 145 32.32 18.98 -14.66
N ASN A 146 31.98 19.95 -15.50
CA ASN A 146 32.94 20.72 -16.30
C ASN A 146 32.63 22.19 -16.11
#